data_AF-B0VZ82-F1
#
_entry.id   AF-B0VZ82-F1
#
_cell.length_a   1.000
_cell.length_b   1.000
_cell.length_c   1.000
_cell.angle_alpha   90.00
_cell.angle_beta   90.00
_cell.angle_gamma   90.00
#
_symmetry.space_group_name_H-M   'P 1'
#
loop_
_entity.id
_entity.type
_entity.pdbx_description
1 polymer ?
#
loop_
_entity_poly.entity_id
_entity_poly.type
_entity_poly.pdbx_seq_one_letter_code
_entity_poly.pdbx_strand_id
1 'polypeptide(L)'
;MALENAPCRWMQNRKPFRLKSLIIVYDSVQIVGNGFSLFLFYKHGWSWRYFYECRSPDFSDNVQSLGFVHAAYFTYLLKIMELMETVMYAFRKKNSQISFFHVYHHCYACVTAWGFTKYGGEQRT
;
A
#
# COMPACT_ATOMS: atom_id res chain seq x y z
N MET A 1 -11.66 -32.52 -12.10
CA MET A 1 -10.36 -32.16 -11.51
C MET A 1 -10.03 -30.66 -11.67
N ALA A 2 -10.99 -29.74 -11.56
CA ALA A 2 -10.73 -28.28 -11.70
C ALA A 2 -11.43 -27.43 -10.62
N LEU A 3 -12.01 -28.06 -9.59
CA LEU A 3 -12.83 -27.39 -8.57
C LEU A 3 -12.07 -27.11 -7.26
N GLU A 4 -10.83 -27.61 -7.10
CA GLU A 4 -10.19 -27.65 -5.78
C GLU A 4 -9.29 -26.44 -5.48
N ASN A 5 -8.79 -25.74 -6.50
CA ASN A 5 -7.86 -24.63 -6.31
C ASN A 5 -8.57 -23.30 -6.50
N ALA A 6 -9.58 -22.97 -5.70
CA ALA A 6 -10.09 -21.59 -5.65
C ALA A 6 -9.63 -20.93 -4.34
N PRO A 7 -9.13 -19.68 -4.38
CA PRO A 7 -8.51 -19.04 -3.21
C PRO A 7 -9.54 -18.70 -2.13
N CYS A 8 -10.82 -18.66 -2.48
CA CYS A 8 -11.92 -18.55 -1.52
C CYS A 8 -13.01 -19.59 -1.83
N ARG A 9 -13.61 -20.14 -0.77
CA ARG A 9 -14.65 -21.18 -0.84
C ARG A 9 -15.85 -20.76 -1.71
N TRP A 10 -16.18 -19.47 -1.71
CA TRP A 10 -17.28 -18.91 -2.51
C TRP A 10 -17.04 -18.98 -4.03
N MET A 11 -15.78 -18.93 -4.47
CA MET A 11 -15.43 -18.99 -5.90
C MET A 11 -15.28 -20.41 -6.43
N GLN A 12 -15.25 -21.46 -5.60
CA GLN A 12 -15.03 -22.84 -6.03
C GLN A 12 -15.97 -23.25 -7.18
N ASN A 13 -17.26 -22.97 -7.03
CA ASN A 13 -18.30 -23.35 -8.00
C ASN A 13 -18.67 -22.26 -9.03
N ARG A 14 -17.93 -21.14 -9.10
CA ARG A 14 -18.22 -20.02 -10.02
C ARG A 14 -17.18 -19.91 -11.14
N LYS A 15 -17.59 -19.39 -12.31
CA LYS A 15 -16.66 -19.03 -13.40
C LYS A 15 -15.85 -17.79 -13.02
N PRO A 16 -14.59 -17.65 -13.49
CA PRO A 16 -13.77 -16.47 -13.21
C PRO A 16 -14.38 -15.20 -13.82
N PHE A 17 -14.38 -14.10 -13.07
CA PHE A 17 -14.90 -12.82 -13.55
C PHE A 17 -13.97 -12.17 -14.58
N ARG A 18 -14.53 -11.44 -15.56
CA ARG A 18 -13.76 -10.65 -16.53
C ARG A 18 -13.52 -9.23 -16.00
N LEU A 19 -12.59 -9.09 -15.07
CA LEU A 19 -12.25 -7.80 -14.41
C LEU A 19 -11.03 -7.09 -15.02
N LYS A 20 -10.62 -7.44 -16.25
CA LYS A 20 -9.36 -6.95 -16.83
C LYS A 20 -9.29 -5.42 -16.90
N SER A 21 -10.35 -4.77 -17.41
CA SER A 21 -10.39 -3.31 -17.52
C SER A 21 -10.39 -2.62 -16.16
N LEU A 22 -11.10 -3.19 -15.18
CA LEU A 22 -11.15 -2.66 -13.83
C LEU A 22 -9.77 -2.71 -13.15
N ILE A 23 -9.04 -3.81 -13.31
CA ILE A 23 -7.67 -3.95 -12.78
C ILE A 23 -6.74 -2.92 -13.43
N ILE A 24 -6.79 -2.73 -14.74
CA ILE A 24 -5.93 -1.74 -15.43
C ILE A 24 -6.19 -0.33 -14.89
N VAL A 25 -7.46 0.06 -14.71
CA VAL A 25 -7.82 1.37 -14.15
C VAL A 25 -7.34 1.48 -12.70
N TYR A 26 -7.56 0.44 -11.91
CA TYR A 26 -7.15 0.37 -10.52
C TYR A 26 -5.63 0.54 -10.37
N ASP A 27 -4.84 -0.24 -11.11
CA ASP A 27 -3.38 -0.18 -11.08
C ASP A 27 -2.87 1.20 -11.54
N SER A 28 -3.54 1.80 -12.52
CA SER A 28 -3.21 3.14 -13.01
C SER A 28 -3.42 4.21 -11.93
N VAL A 29 -4.54 4.14 -11.20
CA VAL A 29 -4.81 5.02 -10.05
C VAL A 29 -3.77 4.82 -8.95
N GLN A 30 -3.40 3.57 -8.69
CA GLN A 30 -2.38 3.22 -7.70
C GLN A 30 -1.00 3.81 -8.07
N ILE A 31 -0.61 3.75 -9.36
CA ILE A 31 0.65 4.34 -9.86
C ILE A 31 0.65 5.86 -9.65
N VAL A 32 -0.42 6.55 -10.04
CA VAL A 32 -0.54 8.00 -9.87
C VAL A 32 -0.55 8.38 -8.39
N GLY A 33 -1.29 7.65 -7.56
CA GLY A 33 -1.34 7.86 -6.11
C GLY A 33 0.03 7.70 -5.45
N ASN A 34 0.76 6.64 -5.77
CA ASN A 34 2.12 6.42 -5.24
C ASN A 34 3.08 7.54 -5.69
N GLY A 35 3.01 7.97 -6.95
CA GLY A 35 3.79 9.11 -7.45
C GLY A 35 3.48 10.41 -6.71
N PHE A 36 2.20 10.70 -6.45
CA PHE A 36 1.79 11.86 -5.66
C PHE A 36 2.28 11.77 -4.21
N SER A 37 2.22 10.58 -3.60
CA SER A 37 2.74 10.37 -2.25
C SER A 37 4.24 10.63 -2.15
N LEU A 38 5.03 10.21 -3.14
CA LEU A 38 6.46 10.49 -3.22
C LEU A 38 6.73 12.01 -3.32
N PHE A 39 5.94 12.70 -4.15
CA PHE A 39 6.02 14.15 -4.27
C PHE A 39 5.75 14.87 -2.92
N LEU A 40 4.73 14.43 -2.18
CA LEU A 40 4.42 15.00 -0.87
C LEU A 40 5.55 14.79 0.13
N PHE A 41 6.12 13.59 0.20
CA PHE A 41 7.26 13.33 1.08
C PHE A 41 8.46 14.19 0.72
N TYR A 42 8.82 14.27 -0.56
CA TYR A 42 9.92 15.11 -1.03
C TYR A 42 9.72 16.59 -0.67
N LYS A 43 8.49 17.11 -0.84
CA LYS A 43 8.14 18.49 -0.51
C LYS A 43 8.26 18.77 0.99
N HIS A 44 7.93 17.80 1.84
CA HIS A 44 7.87 17.93 3.30
C HIS A 44 9.10 17.39 4.03
N GLY A 45 10.28 17.50 3.41
CA GLY A 45 11.56 17.27 4.09
C GLY A 45 12.07 15.83 4.08
N TRP A 46 11.44 14.91 3.33
CA TRP A 46 12.01 13.59 3.13
C TRP A 46 13.33 13.68 2.37
N SER A 47 14.41 13.23 3.02
CA SER A 47 15.77 13.25 2.47
C SER A 47 16.49 11.95 2.85
N TRP A 48 17.54 11.61 2.10
CA TRP A 48 18.42 10.47 2.38
C TRP A 48 19.02 10.49 3.79
N ARG A 49 19.08 11.67 4.42
CA ARG A 49 19.45 11.85 5.83
C ARG A 49 18.63 11.00 6.78
N TYR A 50 17.39 10.65 6.41
CA TYR A 50 16.53 9.78 7.20
C TYR A 50 17.15 8.41 7.48
N PHE A 51 17.98 7.89 6.57
CA PHE A 51 18.61 6.58 6.69
C PHE A 51 19.99 6.60 7.35
N TYR A 52 20.73 7.71 7.19
CA TYR A 52 22.11 7.82 7.68
C TYR A 52 22.23 8.54 9.02
N GLU A 53 21.22 9.32 9.41
CA GLU A 53 21.22 10.10 10.64
C GLU A 53 20.07 9.66 11.55
N CYS A 54 20.41 9.28 12.78
CA CYS A 54 19.42 8.99 13.83
C CYS A 54 18.96 10.30 14.47
N ARG A 55 17.94 10.95 13.88
CA ARG A 55 17.27 12.10 14.47
C ARG A 55 15.91 11.73 15.04
N SER A 56 15.53 12.39 16.13
CA SER A 56 14.21 12.23 16.72
C SER A 56 13.13 12.79 15.78
N PRO A 57 11.96 12.14 15.71
CA PRO A 57 10.81 12.69 15.01
C PRO A 57 10.39 14.02 15.65
N ASP A 58 10.08 15.01 14.82
CA ASP A 58 9.48 16.27 15.23
C ASP A 58 7.96 16.13 15.21
N PHE A 59 7.35 16.23 16.39
CA PHE A 59 5.89 16.21 16.58
C PHE A 59 5.30 17.62 16.73
N SER A 60 6.04 18.65 16.30
CA SER A 60 5.55 20.02 16.27
C SER A 60 4.48 20.25 15.20
N ASP A 61 3.62 21.24 15.42
CA ASP A 61 2.59 21.66 14.45
C ASP A 61 3.14 22.55 13.32
N ASN A 62 4.40 22.33 12.94
CA ASN A 62 5.03 23.04 11.83
C ASN A 62 4.47 22.52 10.49
N VAL A 63 4.41 23.38 9.48
CA VAL A 63 3.87 23.05 8.14
C VAL A 63 4.58 21.85 7.52
N GLN A 64 5.87 21.66 7.80
CA GLN A 64 6.64 20.52 7.30
C GLN A 64 6.25 19.21 7.99
N SER A 65 6.30 19.16 9.32
CA SER A 65 5.90 17.95 10.07
C SER A 65 4.44 17.56 9.82
N LEU A 66 3.51 18.52 9.84
CA LEU A 66 2.11 18.27 9.46
C LEU A 66 2.00 17.71 8.05
N GLY A 67 2.67 18.33 7.07
CA GLY A 67 2.64 17.87 5.68
C GLY A 67 3.21 16.46 5.51
N PHE A 68 4.26 16.12 6.27
CA PHE A 68 4.87 14.79 6.29
C PHE A 68 3.90 13.74 6.86
N VAL A 69 3.20 14.04 7.96
CA VAL A 69 2.20 13.15 8.55
C VAL A 69 1.00 12.94 7.61
N HIS A 70 0.54 14.00 6.91
CA HIS A 70 -0.51 13.86 5.90
C HIS A 70 -0.05 12.98 4.73
N ALA A 71 1.20 13.11 4.29
CA ALA A 71 1.79 12.24 3.27
C ALA A 71 1.80 10.78 3.74
N ALA A 72 2.25 10.52 4.98
CA ALA A 72 2.25 9.19 5.59
C ALA A 72 0.85 8.57 5.67
N TYR A 73 -0.14 9.35 6.13
CA TYR A 73 -1.54 8.91 6.19
C TYR A 73 -2.09 8.58 4.80
N PHE A 74 -1.79 9.41 3.79
CA PHE A 74 -2.17 9.15 2.42
C PHE A 74 -1.53 7.85 1.88
N THR A 75 -0.24 7.62 2.17
CA THR A 75 0.44 6.36 1.83
C THR A 75 -0.24 5.17 2.50
N TYR A 76 -0.63 5.28 3.77
CA TYR A 76 -1.32 4.21 4.48
C TYR A 76 -2.63 3.82 3.79
N LEU A 77 -3.42 4.81 3.35
CA LEU A 77 -4.63 4.55 2.56
C LEU A 77 -4.32 3.84 1.24
N LEU A 78 -3.27 4.26 0.53
CA LEU A 78 -2.82 3.58 -0.69
C LEU A 78 -2.42 2.12 -0.43
N LYS A 79 -1.75 1.84 0.70
CA LYS A 79 -1.36 0.47 1.08
C LYS A 79 -2.56 -0.40 1.41
N ILE A 80 -3.58 0.14 2.09
CA ILE A 80 -4.85 -0.58 2.27
C ILE A 80 -5.48 -0.92 0.92
N MET A 81 -5.46 0.02 -0.03
CA MET A 81 -5.98 -0.22 -1.37
C MET A 81 -5.25 -1.39 -2.03
N GLU A 82 -3.91 -1.47 -1.96
CA GLU A 82 -3.13 -2.59 -2.55
C GLU A 82 -3.62 -3.98 -2.10
N LEU A 83 -4.21 -4.13 -0.90
CA LEU A 83 -4.81 -5.39 -0.47
C LEU A 83 -5.99 -5.81 -1.35
N MET A 84 -6.73 -4.87 -1.95
CA MET A 84 -7.85 -5.14 -2.86
C MET A 84 -7.40 -5.87 -4.13
N GLU A 85 -6.14 -5.71 -4.54
CA GLU A 85 -5.56 -6.42 -5.69
C GLU A 85 -5.62 -7.94 -5.49
N THR A 86 -5.31 -8.40 -4.28
CA THR A 86 -5.38 -9.82 -3.89
C THR A 86 -6.82 -10.37 -4.02
N VAL A 87 -7.82 -9.56 -3.67
CA VAL A 87 -9.24 -9.90 -3.78
C VAL A 87 -9.67 -10.00 -5.24
N MET A 88 -9.21 -9.08 -6.08
CA MET A 88 -9.48 -9.12 -7.52
C MET A 88 -8.84 -10.34 -8.19
N TYR A 89 -7.63 -10.73 -7.80
CA TYR A 89 -7.00 -11.97 -8.26
C TYR A 89 -7.75 -13.22 -7.79
N ALA A 90 -8.30 -13.18 -6.58
CA ALA A 90 -9.12 -14.26 -6.05
C ALA A 90 -10.39 -14.46 -6.88
N PHE A 91 -11.09 -13.38 -7.23
CA PHE A 91 -12.27 -13.40 -8.10
C PHE A 91 -11.98 -13.79 -9.55
N ARG A 92 -10.74 -13.63 -10.01
CA ARG A 92 -10.30 -14.11 -11.35
C ARG A 92 -9.79 -15.56 -11.34
N LYS A 93 -9.76 -16.24 -10.18
CA LYS A 93 -9.15 -17.56 -9.99
C LYS A 93 -7.68 -17.62 -10.46
N LYS A 94 -6.93 -16.54 -10.23
CA LYS A 94 -5.51 -16.42 -10.63
C LYS A 94 -4.57 -16.76 -9.47
N ASN A 95 -4.65 -17.99 -8.95
CA ASN A 95 -3.88 -18.41 -7.77
C ASN A 95 -2.37 -18.42 -7.97
N SER A 96 -1.90 -18.55 -9.20
CA SER A 96 -0.46 -18.46 -9.50
C SER A 96 0.14 -17.10 -9.12
N GLN A 97 -0.68 -16.06 -8.97
CA GLN A 97 -0.25 -14.73 -8.54
C GLN A 97 -0.41 -14.50 -7.04
N ILE A 98 -1.24 -15.30 -6.36
CA ILE A 98 -1.46 -15.21 -4.91
C ILE A 98 -0.51 -16.19 -4.22
N SER A 99 0.77 -15.86 -4.18
CA SER A 99 1.77 -16.63 -3.45
C SER A 99 1.78 -16.25 -1.96
N PHE A 100 2.36 -17.11 -1.12
CA PHE A 100 2.61 -16.80 0.29
C PHE A 100 3.37 -15.47 0.44
N PHE A 101 4.42 -15.30 -0.36
CA PHE A 101 5.26 -14.10 -0.30
C PHE A 101 4.47 -12.84 -0.68
N HIS A 102 3.60 -12.91 -1.69
CA HIS A 102 2.76 -11.79 -2.10
C HIS A 102 1.84 -11.35 -0.94
N VAL A 103 1.09 -12.28 -0.36
CA VAL A 103 0.16 -11.95 0.74
C VAL A 103 0.92 -11.46 1.98
N TYR A 104 2.02 -12.13 2.35
CA TYR A 104 2.86 -11.72 3.47
C TYR A 104 3.40 -10.30 3.29
N HIS A 105 3.94 -9.99 2.11
CA HIS A 105 4.47 -8.67 1.78
C HIS A 105 3.40 -7.58 1.88
N HIS A 106 2.22 -7.76 1.29
CA HIS A 106 1.17 -6.73 1.33
C HIS A 106 0.59 -6.52 2.73
N CYS A 107 0.41 -7.60 3.51
CA CYS A 107 -0.01 -7.48 4.90
C CYS A 107 1.05 -6.75 5.74
N TYR A 108 2.32 -7.14 5.61
CA TYR A 108 3.43 -6.50 6.33
C TYR A 108 3.56 -5.02 5.95
N ALA A 109 3.50 -4.69 4.66
CA ALA A 109 3.56 -3.32 4.17
C ALA A 109 2.43 -2.44 4.75
N CYS A 110 1.21 -2.97 4.88
CA CYS A 110 0.10 -2.26 5.50
C CYS A 110 0.32 -1.99 6.99
N VAL A 111 0.80 -2.99 7.74
CA VAL A 111 1.10 -2.85 9.18
C VAL A 111 2.22 -1.86 9.40
N THR A 112 3.29 -1.92 8.60
CA THR A 112 4.40 -0.96 8.66
C THR A 112 3.95 0.44 8.32
N ALA A 113 3.10 0.64 7.30
CA ALA A 113 2.56 1.95 6.96
C ALA A 113 1.66 2.54 8.07
N TRP A 114 0.86 1.71 8.74
CA TRP A 114 0.09 2.12 9.91
C TRP A 114 1.00 2.55 11.06
N GLY A 115 2.02 1.74 11.38
CA GLY A 115 2.99 2.03 12.43
C GLY A 115 3.74 3.33 12.16
N PHE A 116 4.16 3.55 10.90
CA PHE A 116 4.81 4.79 10.48
C PHE A 116 3.88 6.00 10.59
N THR A 117 2.60 5.85 10.26
CA THR A 117 1.62 6.94 10.41
C THR A 117 1.33 7.27 11.88
N LYS A 118 1.38 6.26 12.75
CA LYS A 118 1.08 6.45 14.18
C LYS A 118 2.24 6.98 15.00
N TYR A 119 3.47 6.58 14.67
CA TYR A 119 4.65 6.86 15.48
C TYR A 119 5.77 7.58 14.73
N GLY A 120 5.69 7.65 13.40
CA GLY A 120 6.63 8.37 12.56
C GLY A 120 6.31 9.86 12.48
N GLY A 121 7.32 10.63 12.07
CA GLY A 121 7.24 12.08 11.88
C GLY A 121 8.43 12.58 11.06
N GLU A 122 8.40 13.85 10.68
CA GLU A 122 9.54 14.52 10.05
C GLU A 122 10.77 14.47 10.98
N GLN A 123 11.99 14.42 10.45
CA GLN A 123 13.18 14.56 11.32
C GLN A 123 13.34 16.01 11.80
N ARG A 124 13.53 16.17 13.12
CA ARG A 124 13.82 17.48 13.71
C ARG A 124 15.14 18.03 13.16
N THR A 125 15.09 19.20 12.52
CA THR A 125 16.28 19.86 11.95
C THR A 125 17.29 20.25 13.01
#